data_AF-M3XKB4-F1
#
_entry.id   AF-M3XKB4-F1
#
_cell.length_a   1.000
_cell.length_b   1.000
_cell.length_c   1.000
_cell.angle_alpha   90.00
_cell.angle_beta   90.00
_cell.angle_gamma   90.00
#
_symmetry.space_group_name_H-M   'P 1'
#
loop_
_entity.id
_entity.type
_entity.pdbx_description
1 polymer ?
#
loop_
_entity_poly.entity_id
_entity_poly.type
_entity_poly.pdbx_seq_one_letter_code
_entity_poly.pdbx_strand_id
1 'polypeptide(L)'
;MAIRYDRTEILRLILDAAQRLPSPASYINKKGTFLNYNGTPLHLACGLQRPEPVLLLLGYGASPVLTNNPDSLTPLDILLQKMQACEDKKEAGQLCLEHLLRFIPEPRFQMVVALLERPEFWMPLLGEEMFGYLVGRVPASLYQRALQTVLHCLPPARFFQSIQELPLPHALKQELTN
;
A
#
# COMPACT_ATOMS: atom_id res chain seq x y z
N MET A 1 -11.41 13.55 2.66
CA MET A 1 -11.42 14.53 1.55
C MET A 1 -10.07 14.69 0.87
N ALA A 2 -8.94 14.85 1.58
CA ALA A 2 -7.61 14.98 0.95
C ALA A 2 -7.29 13.85 -0.05
N ILE A 3 -7.48 12.59 0.34
CA ILE A 3 -7.27 11.40 -0.53
C ILE A 3 -8.24 11.35 -1.72
N ARG A 4 -9.46 11.89 -1.60
CA ARG A 4 -10.43 11.92 -2.71
C ARG A 4 -10.10 13.00 -3.75
N TYR A 5 -9.52 14.12 -3.32
CA TYR A 5 -9.22 15.28 -4.18
C TYR A 5 -7.74 15.43 -4.52
N ASP A 6 -6.94 14.42 -4.22
CA ASP A 6 -5.52 14.32 -4.55
C ASP A 6 -4.67 15.42 -3.96
N ARG A 7 -5.05 15.84 -2.75
CA ARG A 7 -4.34 16.88 -2.02
C ARG A 7 -3.27 16.22 -1.17
N THR A 8 -2.20 15.76 -1.80
CA THR A 8 -1.05 15.08 -1.17
C THR A 8 -0.39 15.96 -0.09
N GLU A 9 -0.20 17.25 -0.36
CA GLU A 9 0.35 18.20 0.62
C GLU A 9 -0.55 18.36 1.85
N ILE A 10 -1.87 18.45 1.64
CA ILE A 10 -2.83 18.50 2.76
C ILE A 10 -2.81 17.18 3.53
N LEU A 11 -2.68 16.04 2.83
CA LEU A 11 -2.56 14.73 3.45
C LEU A 11 -1.28 14.66 4.32
N ARG A 12 -0.13 15.11 3.82
CA ARG A 12 1.13 15.19 4.58
C ARG A 12 0.95 16.01 5.86
N LEU A 13 0.39 17.21 5.76
CA LEU A 13 0.14 18.07 6.92
C LEU A 13 -0.79 17.41 7.97
N ILE A 14 -1.84 16.72 7.52
CA ILE A 14 -2.74 15.98 8.43
C ILE A 14 -1.98 14.84 9.12
N LEU A 15 -1.16 14.10 8.38
CA LEU A 15 -0.40 12.98 8.93
C LEU A 15 0.71 13.44 9.88
N ASP A 16 1.40 14.55 9.58
CA ASP A 16 2.38 15.18 10.46
C ASP A 16 1.74 15.64 11.77
N ALA A 17 0.55 16.23 11.70
CA ALA A 17 -0.21 16.59 12.89
C ALA A 17 -0.65 15.35 13.67
N ALA A 18 -1.05 14.27 12.98
CA ALA A 18 -1.45 13.02 13.60
C ALA A 18 -0.30 12.34 14.36
N GLN A 19 0.95 12.47 13.90
CA GLN A 19 2.13 11.94 14.60
C GLN A 19 2.38 12.60 15.97
N ARG A 20 1.80 13.78 16.22
CA ARG A 20 1.87 14.46 17.54
C ARG A 20 0.83 13.96 18.53
N LEU A 21 -0.11 13.12 18.09
CA LEU A 21 -1.11 12.52 18.97
C LEU A 21 -0.49 11.39 19.80
N PRO A 22 -1.04 11.08 20.99
CA PRO A 22 -0.52 10.00 21.83
C PRO A 22 -0.62 8.61 21.19
N SER A 23 -1.52 8.43 20.21
CA SER A 23 -1.75 7.16 19.51
C SER A 23 -1.92 7.38 18.00
N PRO A 24 -0.84 7.71 17.27
CA PRO A 24 -0.91 8.07 15.85
C PRO A 24 -1.39 6.89 14.99
N ALA A 25 -0.94 5.68 15.31
CA ALA A 25 -1.37 4.45 14.66
C ALA A 25 -2.89 4.25 14.80
N SER A 26 -3.49 4.57 15.95
CA SER A 26 -4.93 4.44 16.13
C SER A 26 -5.72 5.43 15.28
N TYR A 27 -5.17 6.63 15.02
CA TYR A 27 -5.83 7.63 14.17
C TYR A 27 -5.74 7.22 12.69
N ILE A 28 -4.55 6.84 12.22
CA ILE A 28 -4.30 6.44 10.83
C ILE A 28 -5.05 5.15 10.48
N ASN A 29 -5.08 4.19 11.39
CA ASN A 29 -5.75 2.90 11.21
C ASN A 29 -7.22 2.91 11.63
N LYS A 30 -7.77 4.06 12.02
CA LYS A 30 -9.17 4.16 12.37
C LYS A 30 -10.01 3.81 11.16
N LYS A 31 -10.74 2.70 11.24
CA LYS A 31 -11.85 2.42 10.32
C LYS A 31 -12.89 3.50 10.58
N GLY A 32 -13.03 4.44 9.65
CA GLY A 32 -14.07 5.44 9.76
C GLY A 32 -15.25 5.06 8.90
N THR A 33 -16.46 5.39 9.36
CA THR A 33 -17.66 5.47 8.52
C THR A 33 -17.63 6.79 7.73
N PHE A 34 -16.50 7.10 7.09
CA PHE A 34 -16.34 8.36 6.39
C PHE A 34 -17.11 8.28 5.07
N LEU A 35 -18.26 8.96 4.98
CA LEU A 35 -18.98 9.19 3.72
C LEU A 35 -19.27 7.89 2.95
N ASN A 36 -19.94 6.93 3.61
CA ASN A 36 -20.31 5.61 3.07
C ASN A 36 -19.13 4.73 2.64
N TYR A 37 -17.89 5.09 3.02
CA TYR A 37 -16.74 4.24 2.89
C TYR A 37 -16.39 3.62 4.23
N ASN A 38 -16.17 2.32 4.22
CA ASN A 38 -16.29 1.46 5.39
C ASN A 38 -14.96 0.74 5.66
N GLY A 39 -13.86 1.47 5.43
CA GLY A 39 -12.48 0.99 5.51
C GLY A 39 -11.54 2.05 6.07
N THR A 40 -10.25 1.72 6.13
CA THR A 40 -9.20 2.65 6.53
C THR A 40 -8.90 3.66 5.41
N PRO A 41 -8.20 4.78 5.69
CA PRO A 41 -7.72 5.69 4.66
C PRO A 41 -6.91 4.99 3.57
N LEU A 42 -6.16 3.94 3.91
CA LEU A 42 -5.37 3.13 2.98
C LEU A 42 -6.26 2.37 1.99
N HIS A 43 -7.35 1.77 2.47
CA HIS A 43 -8.33 1.14 1.58
C HIS A 43 -8.90 2.13 0.56
N LEU A 44 -9.20 3.37 0.99
CA LEU A 44 -9.70 4.41 0.09
C LEU A 44 -8.67 4.81 -0.97
N ALA A 45 -7.39 4.93 -0.58
CA ALA A 45 -6.31 5.25 -1.51
C ALA A 45 -6.13 4.16 -2.57
N CYS A 46 -6.14 2.89 -2.15
CA CYS A 46 -6.14 1.72 -3.03
C CYS A 46 -7.37 1.68 -3.95
N GLY A 47 -8.55 1.97 -3.39
CA GLY A 47 -9.81 2.02 -4.14
C GLY A 47 -9.88 3.10 -5.21
N LEU A 48 -9.03 4.13 -5.11
CA LEU A 48 -8.90 5.21 -6.08
C LEU A 48 -7.64 5.07 -6.97
N GLN A 49 -6.82 4.02 -6.75
CA GLN A 49 -5.54 3.76 -7.43
C GLN A 49 -4.61 4.97 -7.41
N ARG A 50 -4.33 5.49 -6.20
CA ARG A 50 -3.48 6.68 -6.01
C ARG A 50 -2.16 6.30 -5.33
N PRO A 51 -1.05 6.17 -6.09
CA PRO A 51 0.20 5.62 -5.55
C PRO A 51 0.78 6.50 -4.45
N GLU A 52 0.79 7.81 -4.64
CA GLU A 52 1.41 8.71 -3.67
C GLU A 52 0.68 8.77 -2.32
N PRO A 53 -0.67 8.90 -2.25
CA PRO A 53 -1.39 8.69 -1.01
C PRO A 53 -1.18 7.31 -0.36
N VAL A 54 -1.02 6.24 -1.15
CA VAL A 54 -0.72 4.90 -0.63
C VAL A 54 0.66 4.89 0.04
N LEU A 55 1.69 5.39 -0.65
CA LEU A 55 3.05 5.47 -0.12
C LEU A 55 3.12 6.33 1.15
N LEU A 56 2.48 7.50 1.15
CA LEU A 56 2.40 8.37 2.33
C LEU A 56 1.73 7.65 3.49
N LEU A 57 0.56 7.03 3.30
CA LEU A 57 -0.11 6.34 4.39
C LEU A 57 0.74 5.21 4.96
N LEU A 58 1.39 4.41 4.11
CA LEU A 58 2.28 3.33 4.53
C LEU A 58 3.51 3.86 5.30
N GLY A 59 4.16 4.91 4.80
CA GLY A 59 5.30 5.53 5.46
C GLY A 59 4.98 6.11 6.84
N TYR A 60 3.77 6.65 7.03
CA TYR A 60 3.31 7.14 8.34
C TYR A 60 2.76 6.03 9.26
N GLY A 61 2.84 4.75 8.85
CA GLY A 61 2.48 3.60 9.69
C GLY A 61 1.05 3.08 9.54
N ALA A 62 0.40 3.35 8.39
CA ALA A 62 -0.86 2.66 8.06
C ALA A 62 -0.62 1.15 7.92
N SER A 63 -1.45 0.34 8.56
CA SER A 63 -1.37 -1.12 8.45
C SER A 63 -2.01 -1.62 7.15
N PRO A 64 -1.24 -2.29 6.27
CA PRO A 64 -1.74 -2.81 5.00
C PRO A 64 -2.54 -4.11 5.14
N VAL A 65 -2.58 -4.71 6.33
CA VAL A 65 -3.26 -5.99 6.59
C VAL A 65 -4.65 -5.83 7.22
N LEU A 66 -5.04 -4.60 7.57
CA LEU A 66 -6.36 -4.36 8.16
C LEU A 66 -7.43 -4.60 7.11
N THR A 67 -8.53 -5.24 7.51
CA THR A 67 -9.66 -5.47 6.60
C THR A 67 -10.70 -4.35 6.70
N ASN A 68 -11.48 -4.13 5.65
CA ASN A 68 -12.66 -3.29 5.69
C ASN A 68 -13.83 -4.04 6.37
N ASN A 69 -14.85 -3.32 6.83
CA ASN A 69 -16.10 -3.91 7.31
C ASN A 69 -17.21 -3.46 6.35
N PRO A 70 -18.06 -4.31 5.75
CA PRO A 70 -18.37 -5.68 6.15
C PRO A 70 -17.64 -6.78 5.37
N ASP A 71 -17.11 -6.47 4.18
CA ASP A 71 -16.62 -7.48 3.23
C ASP A 71 -15.31 -8.17 3.66
N SER A 72 -14.68 -7.71 4.75
CA SER A 72 -13.44 -8.25 5.29
C SER A 72 -12.29 -8.30 4.27
N LEU A 73 -12.30 -7.35 3.32
CA LEU A 73 -11.32 -7.19 2.26
C LEU A 73 -10.15 -6.36 2.75
N THR A 74 -8.93 -6.75 2.39
CA THR A 74 -7.72 -5.96 2.63
C THR A 74 -7.61 -4.81 1.61
N PRO A 75 -6.74 -3.79 1.84
CA PRO A 75 -6.44 -2.78 0.83
C PRO A 75 -5.92 -3.39 -0.47
N LEU A 76 -5.17 -4.49 -0.38
CA LEU A 76 -4.70 -5.26 -1.53
C LEU A 76 -5.85 -5.89 -2.31
N ASP A 77 -6.84 -6.49 -1.64
CA ASP A 77 -8.04 -7.01 -2.30
C ASP A 77 -8.79 -5.90 -3.04
N ILE A 78 -9.01 -4.76 -2.40
CA ILE A 78 -9.73 -3.63 -3.04
C ILE A 78 -8.95 -3.11 -4.25
N LEU A 79 -7.63 -3.03 -4.17
CA LEU A 79 -6.79 -2.60 -5.28
C LEU A 79 -6.96 -3.53 -6.48
N LEU A 80 -6.85 -4.85 -6.27
CA LEU A 80 -7.01 -5.85 -7.31
C LEU A 80 -8.42 -5.81 -7.92
N GLN A 81 -9.48 -5.71 -7.10
CA GLN A 81 -10.85 -5.54 -7.63
C GLN A 81 -10.97 -4.30 -8.53
N LYS A 82 -10.31 -3.21 -8.17
CA LYS A 82 -10.33 -1.97 -8.97
C LYS A 82 -9.51 -2.06 -10.24
N MET A 83 -8.35 -2.71 -10.21
CA MET A 83 -7.55 -2.99 -11.40
C MET A 83 -8.30 -3.88 -12.40
N GLN A 84 -9.11 -4.81 -11.90
CA GLN A 84 -9.96 -5.65 -12.75
C GLN A 84 -11.14 -4.87 -13.34
N ALA A 85 -11.74 -3.95 -12.57
CA ALA A 85 -12.93 -3.22 -13.00
C ALA A 85 -12.65 -2.00 -13.89
N CYS A 86 -11.46 -1.40 -13.80
CA CYS A 86 -11.11 -0.17 -14.53
C CYS A 86 -9.80 -0.32 -15.28
N GLU A 87 -9.87 -0.24 -16.61
CA GLU A 87 -8.69 -0.41 -17.47
C GLU A 87 -7.82 0.83 -17.63
N ASP A 88 -8.37 2.02 -17.36
CA ASP A 88 -7.72 3.32 -17.62
C ASP A 88 -6.58 3.67 -16.65
N LYS A 89 -6.40 2.90 -15.57
CA LYS A 89 -5.45 3.19 -14.48
C LYS A 89 -4.61 1.99 -14.07
N LYS A 90 -4.23 1.17 -15.06
CA LYS A 90 -3.44 -0.04 -14.83
C LYS A 90 -2.06 0.28 -14.24
N GLU A 91 -1.37 1.30 -14.75
CA GLU A 91 -0.03 1.71 -14.30
C GLU A 91 -0.08 2.25 -12.86
N ALA A 92 -1.04 3.13 -12.56
CA ALA A 92 -1.22 3.65 -11.20
C ALA A 92 -1.58 2.53 -10.20
N GLY A 93 -2.34 1.53 -10.64
CA GLY A 93 -2.65 0.34 -9.87
C GLY A 93 -1.41 -0.52 -9.60
N GLN A 94 -0.55 -0.73 -10.60
CA GLN A 94 0.73 -1.44 -10.44
C GLN A 94 1.64 -0.74 -9.43
N LEU A 95 1.80 0.59 -9.51
CA LEU A 95 2.59 1.35 -8.53
C LEU A 95 2.02 1.22 -7.11
N CYS A 96 0.68 1.31 -6.96
CA CYS A 96 0.05 1.06 -5.67
C CYS A 96 0.35 -0.35 -5.14
N LEU A 97 0.35 -1.34 -6.02
CA LEU A 97 0.63 -2.73 -5.67
C LEU A 97 2.09 -2.89 -5.22
N GLU A 98 3.04 -2.34 -5.96
CA GLU A 98 4.45 -2.34 -5.57
C GLU A 98 4.66 -1.70 -4.20
N HIS A 99 4.09 -0.51 -3.96
CA HIS A 99 4.17 0.14 -2.65
C HIS A 99 3.60 -0.76 -1.55
N LEU A 100 2.43 -1.37 -1.76
CA LEU A 100 1.86 -2.29 -0.77
C LEU A 100 2.78 -3.48 -0.50
N LEU A 101 3.33 -4.12 -1.54
CA LEU A 101 4.19 -5.30 -1.41
C LEU A 101 5.51 -4.99 -0.70
N ARG A 102 6.00 -3.74 -0.75
CA ARG A 102 7.18 -3.28 0.02
C ARG A 102 6.91 -3.23 1.53
N PHE A 103 5.64 -3.13 1.95
CA PHE A 103 5.25 -3.06 3.37
C PHE A 103 4.48 -4.30 3.85
N ILE A 104 4.12 -5.23 2.95
CA ILE A 104 3.45 -6.49 3.29
C ILE A 104 4.47 -7.65 3.25
N PRO A 105 4.91 -8.19 4.41
CA PRO A 105 5.85 -9.31 4.45
C PRO A 105 5.23 -10.64 3.99
N GLU A 106 3.94 -10.85 4.28
CA GLU A 106 3.18 -12.02 3.84
C GLU A 106 1.82 -11.57 3.27
N PRO A 107 1.60 -11.70 1.95
CA PRO A 107 0.34 -11.31 1.35
C PRO A 107 -0.74 -12.36 1.71
N ARG A 108 -1.49 -12.11 2.78
CA ARG A 108 -2.71 -12.86 3.12
C ARG A 108 -3.92 -12.04 2.74
N PHE A 109 -4.57 -12.42 1.64
CA PHE A 109 -5.70 -11.69 1.08
C PHE A 109 -6.70 -12.66 0.41
N GLN A 110 -7.95 -12.25 0.27
CA GLN A 110 -9.03 -13.15 -0.19
C GLN A 110 -9.03 -13.34 -1.71
N MET A 111 -8.51 -12.37 -2.48
CA MET A 111 -8.50 -12.42 -3.94
C MET A 111 -7.52 -13.42 -4.57
N VAL A 112 -6.77 -14.21 -3.79
CA VAL A 112 -5.90 -15.26 -4.35
C VAL A 112 -6.68 -16.23 -5.24
N VAL A 113 -7.94 -16.55 -4.87
CA VAL A 113 -8.81 -17.41 -5.67
C VAL A 113 -9.16 -16.75 -7.01
N ALA A 114 -9.53 -15.47 -7.00
CA ALA A 114 -9.85 -14.72 -8.22
C ALA A 114 -8.64 -14.50 -9.14
N LEU A 115 -7.42 -14.44 -8.58
CA LEU A 115 -6.17 -14.42 -9.35
C LEU A 115 -5.97 -15.74 -10.09
N LEU A 116 -6.22 -16.87 -9.42
CA LEU A 116 -6.08 -18.22 -9.97
C LEU A 116 -7.15 -18.55 -11.01
N GLU A 117 -8.35 -17.99 -10.91
CA GLU A 117 -9.43 -18.19 -11.88
C GLU A 117 -9.18 -17.49 -13.23
N ARG A 118 -8.36 -16.44 -13.26
CA ARG A 118 -8.09 -15.65 -14.48
C ARG A 118 -6.60 -15.38 -14.70
N PRO A 119 -5.75 -16.41 -14.81
CA PRO A 119 -4.30 -16.23 -14.97
C PRO A 119 -3.97 -15.47 -16.26
N GLU A 120 -4.71 -15.68 -17.34
CA GLU A 120 -4.54 -14.97 -18.64
C GLU A 120 -4.66 -13.45 -18.52
N PHE A 121 -5.47 -12.95 -17.57
CA PHE A 121 -5.62 -11.50 -17.34
C PHE A 121 -4.53 -10.96 -16.41
N TRP A 122 -4.21 -11.70 -15.35
CA TRP A 122 -3.32 -11.24 -14.29
C TRP A 122 -1.83 -11.41 -14.63
N MET A 123 -1.45 -12.45 -15.38
CA MET A 123 -0.05 -12.69 -15.75
C MET A 123 0.53 -11.55 -16.62
N PRO A 124 -0.14 -11.06 -17.68
CA PRO A 124 0.39 -9.93 -18.46
C PRO A 124 0.40 -8.62 -17.67
N LEU A 125 -0.53 -8.46 -16.73
CA LEU A 125 -0.68 -7.23 -15.95
C LEU A 125 0.32 -7.15 -14.78
N LEU A 126 0.65 -8.25 -14.15
CA LEU A 126 1.51 -8.30 -12.97
C LEU A 126 2.95 -8.75 -13.30
N GLY A 127 3.12 -9.44 -14.43
CA GLY A 127 4.33 -10.20 -14.70
C GLY A 127 4.35 -11.54 -13.95
N GLU A 128 5.13 -12.48 -14.47
CA GLU A 128 5.18 -13.84 -13.94
C GLU A 128 5.70 -13.92 -12.50
N GLU A 129 6.71 -13.10 -12.17
CA GLU A 129 7.32 -13.09 -10.84
C GLU A 129 6.36 -12.58 -9.77
N MET A 130 5.69 -11.45 -10.02
CA MET A 130 4.77 -10.85 -9.05
C MET A 130 3.49 -11.67 -8.91
N PHE A 131 2.97 -12.22 -10.01
CA PHE A 131 1.86 -13.18 -9.97
C PHE A 131 2.25 -14.43 -9.17
N GLY A 132 3.43 -14.99 -9.43
CA GLY A 132 3.97 -16.14 -8.71
C GLY A 132 4.13 -15.87 -7.22
N TYR A 133 4.58 -14.66 -6.84
CA TYR A 133 4.68 -14.23 -5.46
C TYR A 133 3.33 -14.12 -4.76
N LEU A 134 2.34 -13.47 -5.40
CA LEU A 134 1.00 -13.27 -4.85
C LEU A 134 0.23 -14.58 -4.66
N VAL A 135 0.43 -15.54 -5.55
CA VAL A 135 -0.19 -16.88 -5.49
C VAL A 135 0.60 -17.83 -4.56
N GLY A 136 1.75 -17.39 -4.03
CA GLY A 136 2.59 -18.20 -3.15
C GLY A 136 3.37 -19.31 -3.85
N ARG A 137 3.52 -19.24 -5.18
CA ARG A 137 4.36 -20.17 -5.97
C ARG A 137 5.84 -19.85 -5.86
N VAL A 138 6.18 -18.58 -5.66
CA VAL A 138 7.55 -18.07 -5.56
C VAL A 138 7.69 -17.32 -4.24
N PRO A 139 8.72 -17.59 -3.42
CA PRO A 139 8.97 -16.80 -2.21
C PRO A 139 9.45 -15.38 -2.55
N ALA A 140 9.27 -14.44 -1.62
CA ALA A 140 9.85 -13.09 -1.75
C ALA A 140 11.37 -13.19 -2.00
N SER A 141 11.89 -12.37 -2.90
CA SER A 141 13.34 -12.29 -3.11
C SER A 141 14.04 -11.82 -1.83
N LEU A 142 15.32 -12.20 -1.67
CA LEU A 142 16.13 -11.75 -0.54
C LEU A 142 16.17 -10.22 -0.47
N TYR A 143 16.26 -9.56 -1.62
CA TYR A 143 16.21 -8.10 -1.74
C TYR A 143 14.90 -7.54 -1.16
N GLN A 144 13.75 -8.08 -1.59
CA GLN A 144 12.44 -7.62 -1.11
C GLN A 144 12.28 -7.83 0.39
N ARG A 145 12.71 -8.99 0.92
CA ARG A 145 12.64 -9.29 2.35
C ARG A 145 13.57 -8.40 3.17
N ALA A 146 14.79 -8.17 2.70
CA ALA A 146 15.72 -7.25 3.34
C ALA A 146 15.17 -5.83 3.34
N LEU A 147 14.59 -5.39 2.22
CA LEU A 147 13.97 -4.08 2.09
C LEU A 147 12.79 -3.92 3.05
N GLN A 148 11.86 -4.86 3.06
CA GLN A 148 10.75 -4.89 4.00
C GLN A 148 11.24 -4.78 5.45
N THR A 149 12.29 -5.54 5.80
CA THR A 149 12.87 -5.52 7.15
C THR A 149 13.39 -4.12 7.49
N VAL A 150 14.15 -3.49 6.59
CA VAL A 150 14.65 -2.12 6.78
C VAL A 150 13.49 -1.15 6.96
N LEU A 151 12.49 -1.19 6.10
CA LEU A 151 11.33 -0.29 6.16
C LEU A 151 10.53 -0.44 7.47
N HIS A 152 10.40 -1.66 7.98
CA HIS A 152 9.72 -1.92 9.27
C HIS A 152 10.54 -1.47 10.48
N CYS A 153 11.86 -1.35 10.36
CA CYS A 153 12.72 -0.82 11.43
C CYS A 153 12.70 0.71 11.51
N LEU A 154 12.18 1.41 10.50
CA LEU A 154 12.15 2.87 10.48
C LEU A 154 10.98 3.42 11.31
N PRO A 155 11.19 4.52 12.06
CA PRO A 155 10.13 5.14 12.84
C PRO A 155 9.11 5.83 11.90
N PRO A 156 7.80 5.53 12.02
CA PRO A 156 6.77 6.11 11.14
C PRO A 156 6.67 7.64 11.25
N ALA A 157 7.06 8.21 12.40
CA ALA A 157 7.04 9.66 12.63
C ALA A 157 8.08 10.44 11.81
N ARG A 158 9.14 9.78 11.33
CA ARG A 158 10.22 10.40 10.53
C ARG A 158 10.59 9.57 9.31
N PHE A 159 9.71 8.68 8.87
CA PHE A 159 10.01 7.65 7.86
C PHE A 159 10.77 8.20 6.64
N PHE A 160 10.26 9.24 5.99
CA PHE A 160 10.90 9.85 4.82
C PHE A 160 12.25 10.50 5.13
N GLN A 161 12.38 11.14 6.30
CA GLN A 161 13.64 11.71 6.74
C GLN A 161 14.66 10.59 7.04
N SER A 162 14.24 9.53 7.71
CA SER A 162 15.09 8.39 8.04
C SER A 162 15.59 7.67 6.79
N ILE A 163 14.79 7.54 5.73
CA ILE A 163 15.25 6.99 4.44
C ILE A 163 16.39 7.83 3.86
N GLN A 164 16.28 9.16 3.93
CA GLN A 164 17.32 10.06 3.40
C GLN A 164 18.62 9.99 4.21
N GLU A 165 18.54 9.72 5.51
CA GLU A 165 19.69 9.58 6.41
C GLU A 165 20.43 8.24 6.26
N LEU A 166 19.81 7.22 5.65
CA LEU A 166 20.47 5.93 5.43
C LEU A 166 21.67 6.06 4.47
N PRO A 167 22.77 5.31 4.69
CA PRO A 167 23.93 5.27 3.80
C PRO A 167 23.65 4.41 2.55
N LEU A 168 22.54 4.69 1.86
CA LEU A 168 22.12 3.99 0.64
C LEU A 168 22.48 4.80 -0.61
N PRO A 169 22.79 4.11 -1.74
CA PRO A 169 22.88 4.74 -3.05
C PRO A 169 21.64 5.58 -3.38
N HIS A 170 21.84 6.70 -4.08
CA HIS A 170 20.76 7.62 -4.43
C HIS A 170 19.63 6.96 -5.24
N ALA A 171 19.97 6.02 -6.13
CA ALA A 171 18.98 5.25 -6.90
C ALA A 171 18.00 4.49 -5.99
N LEU A 172 18.52 3.81 -4.96
CA LEU A 172 17.70 3.09 -3.99
C LEU A 172 16.88 4.04 -3.12
N LYS A 173 17.40 5.23 -2.79
CA LYS A 173 16.61 6.25 -2.07
C LYS A 173 15.43 6.72 -2.90
N GLN A 174 15.63 6.97 -4.19
CA GLN A 174 14.56 7.39 -5.10
C GLN A 174 13.49 6.30 -5.27
N GLU A 175 13.88 5.04 -5.36
CA GLU A 175 12.92 3.92 -5.42
C GLU A 175 12.06 3.81 -4.16
N LEU A 176 12.55 4.25 -3.01
CA LEU A 176 11.80 4.19 -1.75
C LEU A 176 10.90 5.41 -1.50
N THR A 177 11.11 6.49 -2.25
CA THR A 177 10.36 7.74 -2.10
C THR A 177 9.41 8.05 -3.25
N ASN A 178 9.56 7.37 -4.40
CA ASN A 178 8.73 7.48 -5.59
C ASN A 178 7.86 6.24 -5.77
#